data_AF-A0A7J6KTR3-F1
#
_entry.id   AF-A0A7J6KTR3-F1
#
_cell.length_a   1.000
_cell.length_b   1.000
_cell.length_c   1.000
_cell.angle_alpha   90.00
_cell.angle_beta   90.00
_cell.angle_gamma   90.00
#
_symmetry.space_group_name_H-M   'P 1'
#
loop_
_entity.id
_entity.type
_entity.pdbx_description
1 polymer ?
#
loop_
_entity_poly.entity_id
_entity_poly.type
_entity_poly.pdbx_seq_one_letter_code
_entity_poly.pdbx_strand_id
1 'polypeptide(L)'
;MPQDYLHLTTTKAAVCLGIAAAVGVTGYVYCTGRKDRSRTSSLMADPDNHLVEEEALKGQEIYKHDRLNLAEMQQNAEEFFQVMDRRRSIRFYSDEKVPLGLVMTAVKTACTAPSGAHLQPWTFVVVENKKVKQEIRKVVEKEEQVNYERRMRRSWVRDVTPMVEALHQNGR
;
A
#
# COMPACT_ATOMS: atom_id res chain seq x y z
N MET A 1 11.77 -22.64 -37.39
CA MET A 1 11.77 -21.23 -36.95
C MET A 1 10.53 -20.98 -36.10
N PRO A 2 10.57 -21.28 -34.78
CA PRO A 2 9.42 -21.10 -33.91
C PRO A 2 9.40 -19.68 -33.33
N GLN A 3 8.21 -19.10 -33.28
CA GLN A 3 7.91 -17.82 -32.63
C GLN A 3 7.84 -18.05 -31.11
N ASP A 4 8.73 -17.40 -30.37
CA ASP A 4 8.75 -17.45 -28.91
C ASP A 4 7.61 -16.60 -28.33
N TYR A 5 6.61 -17.28 -27.77
CA TYR A 5 5.58 -16.71 -26.92
C TYR A 5 6.19 -16.30 -25.56
N LEU A 6 6.38 -14.99 -25.36
CA LEU A 6 6.69 -14.42 -24.05
C LEU A 6 5.44 -14.41 -23.17
N HIS A 7 5.31 -15.43 -22.32
CA HIS A 7 4.41 -15.42 -21.17
C HIS A 7 4.81 -14.27 -20.23
N LEU A 8 4.05 -13.18 -20.27
CA LEU A 8 4.10 -12.09 -19.28
C LEU A 8 3.51 -12.58 -17.95
N THR A 9 4.29 -13.29 -17.15
CA THR A 9 3.98 -13.51 -15.73
C THR A 9 4.68 -12.44 -14.90
N THR A 10 4.09 -11.24 -14.90
CA THR A 10 4.58 -10.13 -14.07
C THR A 10 4.03 -10.28 -12.66
N THR A 11 4.68 -11.10 -11.83
CA THR A 11 4.40 -11.12 -10.39
C THR A 11 5.14 -9.96 -9.72
N LYS A 12 4.48 -8.80 -9.65
CA LYS A 12 4.93 -7.67 -8.80
C LYS A 12 4.63 -8.01 -7.35
N ALA A 13 5.62 -8.51 -6.61
CA ALA A 13 5.52 -8.66 -5.16
C ALA A 13 6.11 -7.41 -4.47
N ALA A 14 5.33 -6.34 -4.42
CA ALA A 14 5.53 -5.28 -3.43
C ALA A 14 4.80 -5.73 -2.15
N VAL A 15 5.47 -6.53 -1.31
CA VAL A 15 4.96 -6.83 0.02
C VAL A 15 5.15 -5.57 0.86
N CYS A 16 4.07 -4.82 1.07
CA CYS A 16 4.04 -3.64 1.92
C CYS A 16 4.59 -3.97 3.32
N LEU A 17 5.51 -3.15 3.84
CA LEU A 17 6.05 -3.22 5.20
C LEU A 17 4.96 -3.31 6.30
N GLY A 18 3.72 -2.88 6.02
CA GLY A 18 2.59 -3.04 6.94
C GLY A 18 2.17 -4.49 7.20
N ILE A 19 2.33 -5.40 6.21
CA ILE A 19 2.04 -6.83 6.40
C ILE A 19 3.14 -7.46 7.27
N ALA A 20 4.40 -7.15 6.97
CA ALA A 20 5.56 -7.65 7.71
C ALA A 20 5.50 -7.32 9.22
N ALA A 21 5.08 -6.11 9.58
CA ALA A 21 4.94 -5.69 10.98
C ALA A 21 3.75 -6.38 11.69
N ALA A 22 2.62 -6.58 11.01
CA ALA A 22 1.46 -7.25 11.58
C ALA A 22 1.67 -8.76 11.79
N VAL A 23 2.49 -9.39 10.94
CA VAL A 23 2.71 -10.84 10.94
C VAL A 23 4.06 -11.27 11.53
N GLY A 24 4.85 -10.31 12.03
CA GLY A 24 6.18 -10.57 12.60
C GLY A 24 7.20 -11.15 11.62
N VAL A 25 6.93 -11.09 10.31
CA VAL A 25 7.83 -11.62 9.27
C VAL A 25 8.72 -10.49 8.78
N THR A 26 10.00 -10.53 9.12
CA THR A 26 11.03 -9.78 8.38
C THR A 26 11.26 -10.47 7.03
N GLY A 27 10.59 -10.02 5.98
CA GLY A 27 10.83 -10.52 4.63
C GLY A 27 12.10 -9.91 4.04
N TYR A 28 13.19 -10.67 3.95
CA TYR A 28 14.25 -10.37 2.98
C TYR A 28 13.74 -10.72 1.59
N VAL A 29 13.36 -9.73 0.80
CA VAL A 29 13.06 -9.94 -0.63
C VAL A 29 14.40 -9.96 -1.37
N TYR A 30 14.94 -11.15 -1.62
CA TYR A 30 16.00 -11.33 -2.60
C TYR A 30 15.40 -11.21 -4.00
N CYS A 31 15.64 -10.08 -4.67
CA CYS A 31 15.41 -9.96 -6.11
C CYS A 31 16.46 -10.78 -6.86
N THR A 32 16.25 -12.09 -7.07
CA THR A 32 17.06 -12.85 -8.02
C THR A 32 16.52 -12.63 -9.43
N GLY A 33 17.22 -11.83 -10.24
CA GLY A 33 16.85 -11.71 -11.66
C GLY A 33 17.63 -10.71 -12.51
N ARG A 34 18.88 -11.04 -12.87
CA ARG A 34 19.30 -11.25 -14.27
C ARG A 34 20.75 -11.75 -14.32
N LYS A 35 20.91 -12.98 -14.78
CA LYS A 35 22.14 -13.47 -15.41
C LYS A 35 22.35 -12.61 -16.65
N ASP A 36 23.32 -11.71 -16.63
CA ASP A 36 24.44 -11.67 -17.59
C ASP A 36 25.20 -10.34 -17.45
N ARG A 37 26.16 -10.30 -16.51
CA ARG A 37 27.36 -9.47 -16.65
C ARG A 37 28.50 -10.36 -16.22
N SER A 38 29.50 -10.44 -17.10
CA SER A 38 30.81 -11.06 -16.90
C SER A 38 31.21 -11.11 -15.43
N ARG A 39 31.48 -12.34 -14.95
CA ARG A 39 32.00 -12.61 -13.60
C ARG A 39 33.29 -11.83 -13.41
N THR A 40 33.27 -10.75 -12.64
CA THR A 40 34.24 -10.62 -11.56
C THR A 40 33.62 -11.27 -10.34
N SER A 41 34.21 -12.43 -10.03
CA SER A 41 33.92 -13.29 -8.91
C SER A 41 33.97 -12.52 -7.60
N SER A 42 33.13 -12.95 -6.65
CA SER A 42 33.21 -12.63 -5.22
C SER A 42 32.40 -11.42 -4.74
N LEU A 43 31.13 -11.67 -4.42
CA LEU A 43 30.42 -11.02 -3.31
C LEU A 43 30.85 -11.62 -1.94
N MET A 44 31.99 -12.29 -1.88
CA MET A 44 32.75 -12.40 -0.65
C MET A 44 33.80 -11.29 -0.70
N ALA A 45 33.75 -10.40 0.29
CA ALA A 45 34.76 -9.43 0.67
C ALA A 45 35.90 -9.25 -0.35
N ASP A 46 35.84 -8.18 -1.13
CA ASP A 46 37.04 -7.65 -1.77
C ASP A 46 38.07 -7.39 -0.65
N PRO A 47 39.19 -8.13 -0.57
CA PRO A 47 40.11 -8.06 0.55
C PRO A 47 40.79 -6.70 0.66
N ASP A 48 40.80 -5.90 -0.41
CA ASP A 48 41.40 -4.57 -0.43
C ASP A 48 40.38 -3.45 -0.15
N ASN A 49 39.10 -3.79 0.04
CA ASN A 49 38.06 -2.82 0.39
C ASN A 49 37.96 -2.62 1.92
N HIS A 50 39.10 -2.32 2.55
CA HIS A 50 39.21 -2.06 3.99
C HIS A 50 38.62 -0.71 4.44
N LEU A 51 37.96 0.05 3.56
CA LEU A 51 37.46 1.41 3.84
C LEU A 51 35.94 1.53 3.87
N VAL A 52 35.17 0.43 3.85
CA VAL A 52 33.69 0.50 3.84
C VAL A 52 33.04 0.05 5.14
N GLU A 53 33.79 -0.35 6.16
CA GLU A 53 33.16 -0.90 7.38
C GLU A 53 32.95 0.12 8.52
N GLU A 54 33.87 1.05 8.79
CA GLU A 54 33.70 1.99 9.92
C GLU A 54 33.00 3.31 9.57
N GLU A 55 33.37 3.99 8.48
CA GLU A 55 32.71 5.24 8.08
C GLU A 55 31.25 5.03 7.65
N ALA A 56 30.92 3.90 7.01
CA ALA A 56 29.57 3.64 6.48
C ALA A 56 28.54 3.35 7.58
N LEU A 57 29.00 2.88 8.74
CA LEU A 57 28.16 2.62 9.92
C LEU A 57 28.05 3.85 10.84
N LYS A 58 28.79 4.92 10.57
CA LYS A 58 28.82 6.12 11.40
C LYS A 58 27.45 6.82 11.39
N GLY A 59 26.74 6.75 12.51
CA GLY A 59 25.39 7.30 12.66
C GLY A 59 24.25 6.34 12.34
N GLN A 60 24.54 5.06 12.09
CA GLN A 60 23.51 4.01 11.99
C GLN A 60 23.25 3.38 13.35
N GLU A 61 21.98 3.19 13.70
CA GLU A 61 21.58 2.43 14.89
C GLU A 61 21.32 0.97 14.52
N ILE A 62 21.73 0.05 15.41
CA ILE A 62 21.44 -1.38 15.23
C ILE A 62 19.94 -1.61 15.48
N TYR A 63 19.22 -2.01 14.44
CA TYR A 63 17.83 -2.41 14.56
C TYR A 63 17.71 -3.67 15.43
N LYS A 64 17.01 -3.55 16.56
CA LYS A 64 16.68 -4.66 17.45
C LYS A 64 15.23 -5.08 17.22
N HIS A 65 15.03 -6.36 16.94
CA HIS A 65 13.71 -6.93 16.72
C HIS A 65 13.57 -8.26 17.47
N ASP A 66 12.48 -8.38 18.23
CA ASP A 66 12.12 -9.61 18.93
C ASP A 66 11.52 -10.60 17.93
N ARG A 67 12.29 -11.64 17.60
CA ARG A 67 11.84 -12.66 16.66
C ARG A 67 10.87 -13.62 17.33
N LEU A 68 9.62 -13.61 16.87
CA LEU A 68 8.59 -14.57 17.27
C LEU A 68 8.88 -15.98 16.75
N ASN A 69 8.30 -16.98 17.39
CA ASN A 69 8.37 -18.35 16.88
C ASN A 69 7.39 -18.57 15.71
N LEU A 70 7.58 -19.64 14.94
CA LEU A 70 6.81 -19.87 13.71
C LEU A 70 5.30 -20.01 13.97
N ALA A 71 4.90 -20.64 15.09
CA ALA A 71 3.49 -20.81 15.41
C ALA A 71 2.83 -19.47 15.74
N GLU A 72 3.50 -18.60 16.50
CA GLU A 72 3.03 -17.24 16.80
C GLU A 72 2.95 -16.38 15.54
N MET A 73 3.96 -16.44 14.67
CA MET A 73 3.94 -15.73 13.38
C MET A 73 2.75 -16.17 12.50
N GLN A 74 2.51 -17.49 12.43
CA GLN A 74 1.41 -18.05 11.67
C GLN A 74 0.04 -17.63 12.24
N GLN A 75 -0.10 -17.64 13.56
CA GLN A 75 -1.32 -17.19 14.23
C GLN A 75 -1.60 -15.71 13.94
N ASN A 76 -0.60 -14.83 14.13
CA ASN A 76 -0.75 -13.40 13.87
C ASN A 76 -1.11 -13.12 12.40
N ALA A 77 -0.53 -13.87 11.47
CA ALA A 77 -0.84 -13.76 10.05
C ALA A 77 -2.30 -14.10 9.74
N GLU A 78 -2.80 -15.19 10.30
CA GLU A 78 -4.17 -15.64 10.10
C GLU A 78 -5.18 -14.67 10.73
N GLU A 79 -4.93 -14.22 11.96
CA GLU A 79 -5.79 -13.23 12.63
C GLU A 79 -5.86 -11.91 11.86
N PHE A 80 -4.71 -11.41 11.39
CA PHE A 80 -4.65 -10.19 10.59
C PHE A 80 -5.37 -10.36 9.25
N PHE A 81 -5.19 -11.51 8.58
CA PHE A 81 -5.90 -11.84 7.35
C PHE A 81 -7.42 -11.80 7.57
N GLN A 82 -7.92 -12.44 8.63
CA GLN A 82 -9.35 -12.46 8.95
C GLN A 82 -9.92 -11.07 9.22
N VAL A 83 -9.16 -10.19 9.86
CA VAL A 83 -9.57 -8.78 10.06
C VAL A 83 -9.65 -8.05 8.72
N MET A 84 -8.64 -8.23 7.86
CA MET A 84 -8.55 -7.52 6.58
C MET A 84 -9.55 -8.03 5.53
N ASP A 85 -9.87 -9.33 5.53
CA ASP A 85 -10.82 -9.94 4.60
C ASP A 85 -12.26 -9.46 4.85
N ARG A 86 -12.59 -9.12 6.10
CA ARG A 86 -13.88 -8.51 6.46
C ARG A 86 -14.06 -7.09 5.92
N ARG A 87 -12.99 -6.41 5.52
CA ARG A 87 -13.05 -5.00 5.07
C ARG A 87 -13.73 -4.91 3.70
N ARG A 88 -14.80 -4.14 3.63
CA ARG A 88 -15.48 -3.78 2.36
C ARG A 88 -15.44 -2.27 2.13
N SER A 89 -15.45 -1.88 0.86
CA SER A 89 -15.66 -0.47 0.50
C SER A 89 -17.14 -0.13 0.66
N ILE A 90 -17.49 0.59 1.72
CA ILE A 90 -18.84 1.05 2.02
C ILE A 90 -19.07 2.43 1.39
N ARG A 91 -20.27 2.66 0.84
CA ARG A 91 -20.64 3.94 0.19
C ARG A 91 -21.80 4.67 0.89
N PHE A 92 -22.35 4.07 1.94
CA PHE A 92 -23.40 4.64 2.78
C PHE A 92 -22.88 4.75 4.21
N TYR A 93 -22.86 5.96 4.75
CA TYR A 93 -22.29 6.26 6.06
C TYR A 93 -23.37 6.78 7.01
N SER A 94 -23.22 6.47 8.30
CA SER A 94 -24.02 7.08 9.37
C SER A 94 -23.61 8.54 9.58
N ASP A 95 -24.54 9.37 10.07
CA ASP A 95 -24.25 10.74 10.53
C ASP A 95 -23.65 10.78 11.95
N GLU A 96 -23.48 9.63 12.60
CA GLU A 96 -22.84 9.49 13.91
C GLU A 96 -21.40 10.02 13.89
N LYS A 97 -21.06 10.82 14.91
CA LYS A 97 -19.72 11.39 15.02
C LYS A 97 -18.72 10.32 15.47
N VAL A 98 -17.59 10.25 14.77
CA VAL A 98 -16.43 9.46 15.18
C VAL A 98 -15.51 10.31 16.07
N PRO A 99 -15.05 9.81 17.23
CA PRO A 99 -14.08 10.52 18.06
C PRO A 99 -12.81 10.89 17.29
N LEU A 100 -12.43 12.17 17.33
CA LEU A 100 -11.28 12.69 16.58
C LEU A 100 -9.98 11.96 16.92
N GLY A 101 -9.79 11.54 18.19
CA GLY A 101 -8.62 10.77 18.61
C GLY A 101 -8.42 9.48 17.81
N LEU A 102 -9.50 8.79 17.44
CA LEU A 102 -9.42 7.57 16.62
C LEU A 102 -8.98 7.89 15.19
N VAL A 103 -9.52 8.97 14.61
CA VAL A 103 -9.11 9.45 13.28
C VAL A 103 -7.62 9.83 13.28
N MET A 104 -7.16 10.53 14.32
CA MET A 104 -5.76 10.91 14.45
C MET A 104 -4.83 9.71 14.60
N THR A 105 -5.24 8.67 15.34
CA THR A 105 -4.48 7.42 15.43
C THR A 105 -4.36 6.76 14.06
N ALA A 106 -5.45 6.66 13.29
CA ALA A 106 -5.42 6.11 11.94
C ALA A 106 -4.48 6.90 11.01
N VAL A 107 -4.50 8.24 11.07
CA VAL A 107 -3.57 9.10 10.32
C VAL A 107 -2.12 8.87 10.74
N LYS A 108 -1.83 8.80 12.05
CA LYS A 108 -0.49 8.48 12.56
C LYS A 108 0.01 7.14 12.05
N THR A 109 -0.85 6.12 12.03
CA THR A 109 -0.52 4.81 11.45
C THR A 109 -0.22 4.92 9.95
N ALA A 110 -0.99 5.71 9.18
CA ALA A 110 -0.69 5.91 7.77
C ALA A 110 0.68 6.59 7.54
N CYS A 111 1.07 7.51 8.41
CA CYS A 111 2.37 8.19 8.35
C CYS A 111 3.57 7.27 8.61
N THR A 112 3.39 6.04 9.08
CA THR A 112 4.49 5.06 9.23
C THR A 112 4.81 4.34 7.93
N ALA A 113 4.11 4.63 6.84
CA ALA A 113 4.46 4.10 5.52
C ALA A 113 5.89 4.51 5.13
N PRO A 114 6.63 3.66 4.38
CA PRO A 114 7.91 4.06 3.83
C PRO A 114 7.73 5.15 2.76
N SER A 115 8.71 6.05 2.64
CA SER A 115 8.74 7.07 1.59
C SER A 115 10.14 7.19 1.00
N GLY A 116 10.23 7.42 -0.31
CA GLY A 116 11.49 7.69 -0.99
C GLY A 116 12.23 8.84 -0.34
N ALA A 117 13.51 8.64 -0.04
CA ALA A 117 14.37 9.60 0.67
C ALA A 117 13.77 10.15 1.98
N HIS A 118 12.89 9.37 2.64
CA HIS A 118 12.19 9.78 3.86
C HIS A 118 11.41 11.12 3.75
N LEU A 119 10.97 11.49 2.55
CA LEU A 119 10.33 12.79 2.30
C LEU A 119 8.92 12.93 2.88
N GLN A 120 8.26 11.81 3.22
CA GLN A 120 6.88 11.79 3.72
C GLN A 120 5.93 12.74 2.95
N PRO A 121 5.81 12.61 1.60
CA PRO A 121 5.17 13.62 0.76
C PRO A 121 3.64 13.53 0.79
N TRP A 122 3.05 13.43 1.97
CA TRP A 122 1.61 13.31 2.18
C TRP A 122 1.09 14.39 3.13
N THR A 123 -0.07 14.93 2.79
CA THR A 123 -0.84 15.82 3.66
C THR A 123 -2.22 15.20 3.85
N PHE A 124 -2.57 14.89 5.10
CA PHE A 124 -3.91 14.42 5.44
C PHE A 124 -4.77 15.60 5.88
N VAL A 125 -5.84 15.89 5.13
CA VAL A 125 -6.77 16.98 5.44
C VAL A 125 -8.04 16.39 6.05
N VAL A 126 -8.28 16.70 7.33
CA VAL A 126 -9.49 16.25 8.06
C VAL A 126 -10.53 17.36 8.02
N VAL A 127 -11.73 17.06 7.50
CA VAL A 127 -12.82 18.04 7.36
C VAL A 127 -14.02 17.62 8.21
N GLU A 128 -14.23 18.29 9.36
CA GLU A 128 -15.41 18.06 10.21
C GLU A 128 -16.57 18.99 9.83
N ASN A 129 -16.28 20.21 9.38
CA ASN A 129 -17.28 21.25 9.14
C ASN A 129 -18.30 20.84 8.06
N LYS A 130 -19.58 20.78 8.44
CA LYS A 130 -20.68 20.35 7.55
C LYS A 130 -20.82 21.23 6.30
N LYS A 131 -20.64 22.55 6.42
CA LYS A 131 -20.73 23.47 5.26
C LYS A 131 -19.59 23.18 4.27
N VAL A 132 -18.37 23.01 4.77
CA VAL A 132 -17.22 22.68 3.92
C VAL A 132 -17.42 21.33 3.21
N LYS A 133 -17.92 20.31 3.92
CA LYS A 133 -18.26 19.01 3.29
C LYS A 133 -19.32 19.14 2.20
N GLN A 134 -20.33 20.00 2.39
CA GLN A 134 -21.36 20.26 1.38
C GLN A 134 -20.80 20.95 0.14
N GLU A 135 -19.90 21.92 0.29
CA GLU A 135 -19.26 22.57 -0.86
C GLU A 135 -18.36 21.61 -1.62
N ILE A 136 -17.58 20.76 -0.93
CA ILE A 136 -16.78 19.70 -1.55
C ILE A 136 -17.68 18.75 -2.35
N ARG A 137 -18.80 18.31 -1.75
CA ARG A 137 -19.77 17.41 -2.41
C ARG A 137 -20.28 17.99 -3.73
N LYS A 138 -20.73 19.25 -3.74
CA LYS A 138 -21.24 19.91 -4.96
C LYS A 138 -20.19 19.93 -6.08
N VAL A 139 -18.94 20.23 -5.75
CA VAL A 139 -17.84 20.27 -6.72
C VAL A 139 -17.57 18.87 -7.29
N VAL A 140 -17.49 17.86 -6.42
CA VAL A 140 -17.23 16.48 -6.83
C VAL A 140 -18.38 15.93 -7.68
N GLU A 141 -19.64 16.10 -7.28
CA GLU A 141 -20.81 15.62 -8.04
C GLU A 141 -20.86 16.25 -9.44
N LYS A 142 -20.57 17.55 -9.55
CA LYS A 142 -20.50 18.24 -10.85
C LYS A 142 -19.38 17.69 -11.74
N GLU A 143 -18.17 17.49 -11.20
CA GLU A 143 -17.06 16.94 -11.99
C GLU A 143 -17.29 15.47 -12.37
N GLU A 144 -17.87 14.67 -11.48
CA GLU A 144 -18.20 13.27 -11.77
C GLU A 144 -19.25 13.18 -12.89
N GLN A 145 -20.27 14.03 -12.90
CA GLN A 145 -21.22 14.06 -14.01
C GLN A 145 -20.51 14.26 -15.36
N VAL A 146 -19.59 15.24 -15.46
CA VAL A 146 -18.81 15.47 -16.68
C VAL A 146 -17.89 14.29 -16.99
N ASN A 147 -17.31 13.66 -15.97
CA ASN A 147 -16.45 12.50 -16.15
C ASN A 147 -17.19 11.34 -16.80
N TYR A 148 -18.35 10.95 -16.26
CA TYR A 148 -19.13 9.82 -16.78
C TYR A 148 -19.80 10.10 -18.13
N GLU A 149 -20.24 11.34 -18.37
CA GLU A 149 -20.88 11.70 -19.65
C GLU A 149 -19.86 11.83 -20.80
N ARG A 150 -18.64 12.31 -20.51
CA ARG A 150 -17.73 12.79 -21.56
C ARG A 150 -16.28 12.33 -21.46
N ARG A 151 -15.69 12.28 -20.26
CA ARG A 151 -14.22 12.09 -20.12
C ARG A 151 -13.80 10.62 -20.00
N MET A 152 -14.61 9.81 -19.33
CA MET A 152 -14.30 8.40 -19.07
C MET A 152 -14.55 7.55 -20.31
N ARG A 153 -13.68 6.57 -20.54
CA ARG A 153 -13.82 5.65 -21.67
C ARG A 153 -15.09 4.81 -21.49
N ARG A 154 -15.81 4.57 -22.59
CA ARG A 154 -17.04 3.73 -22.59
C ARG A 154 -16.85 2.35 -21.96
N SER A 155 -15.67 1.74 -22.12
CA SER A 155 -15.35 0.47 -21.49
C SER A 155 -15.36 0.56 -19.96
N TRP A 156 -14.74 1.60 -19.40
CA TRP A 156 -14.70 1.83 -17.97
C TRP A 156 -16.10 2.08 -17.41
N VAL A 157 -16.91 2.88 -18.11
CA VAL A 157 -18.30 3.16 -17.70
C VAL A 157 -19.08 1.86 -17.59
N ARG A 158 -19.02 1.02 -18.63
CA ARG A 158 -19.68 -0.30 -18.64
C ARG A 158 -19.22 -1.20 -17.49
N ASP A 159 -17.93 -1.18 -17.14
CA ASP A 159 -17.38 -2.04 -16.09
C ASP A 159 -17.88 -1.62 -14.69
N VAL A 160 -18.14 -0.32 -14.47
CA VAL A 160 -18.66 0.19 -13.19
C VAL A 160 -20.19 0.22 -13.12
N THR A 161 -20.89 0.21 -14.26
CA THR A 161 -22.36 0.27 -14.34
C THR A 161 -23.07 -0.74 -13.42
N PRO A 162 -22.70 -2.05 -13.37
CA PRO A 162 -23.39 -3.01 -12.51
C PRO A 162 -23.32 -2.63 -11.02
N MET A 163 -22.22 -2.02 -10.61
CA MET A 163 -22.05 -1.54 -9.24
C MET A 163 -22.92 -0.31 -8.97
N VAL A 164 -23.01 0.62 -9.91
CA VAL A 164 -23.82 1.85 -9.77
C VAL A 164 -25.32 1.53 -9.79
N GLU A 165 -25.77 0.68 -10.70
CA GLU A 165 -27.17 0.28 -10.80
C GLU A 165 -27.64 -0.47 -9.56
N ALA A 166 -26.82 -1.38 -9.03
CA ALA A 166 -27.11 -2.08 -7.78
C ALA A 166 -27.22 -1.14 -6.56
N LEU A 167 -26.54 0.01 -6.57
CA LEU A 167 -26.69 1.03 -5.52
C LEU A 167 -28.06 1.71 -5.60
N HIS A 168 -28.53 2.03 -6.80
CA HIS A 168 -29.79 2.75 -7.00
C HIS A 168 -31.06 1.89 -6.84
N GLN A 169 -30.96 0.55 -6.99
CA GLN A 169 -32.10 -0.37 -6.85
C GLN A 169 -32.74 -0.38 -5.46
N ASN A 170 -32.03 0.07 -4.41
CA ASN A 170 -32.54 0.12 -3.04
C ASN A 170 -33.02 1.51 -2.59
N GLY A 171 -33.19 2.47 -3.51
CA GLY A 171 -33.84 3.75 -3.23
C GLY A 171 -33.12 4.65 -2.23
N ARG A 172 -31.78 4.60 -2.18
CA ARG A 172 -30.93 5.53 -1.43
C ARG A 172 -29.85 6.13 -2.32
#